data_AF-A0A2N3L0F1-F1
#
_entry.id   AF-A0A2N3L0F1-F1
#
_cell.length_a   1.000
_cell.length_b   1.000
_cell.length_c   1.000
_cell.angle_alpha   90.00
_cell.angle_beta   90.00
_cell.angle_gamma   90.00
#
_symmetry.space_group_name_H-M   'P 1'
#
loop_
_entity.id
_entity.type
_entity.pdbx_description
1 polymer ?
#
loop_
_entity_poly.entity_id
_entity_poly.type
_entity_poly.pdbx_seq_one_letter_code
_entity_poly.pdbx_strand_id
1 'polypeptide(L)'
;MDQNADAPANGAPKDFTSDSADALKAQAKRLRAALASRDVSVSHAGSLELMAQSYGFRDWNTALAMTRRNAASIGVADLGIGKRFAGSYLGHAVTGKILGLTGTPVGGVYRIEVHLDHPVDVVASKHFSGYRQRIASRINKDCEPVLASGQRGPGLSVDLLL
;
A
#
# COMPACT_ATOMS: atom_id res chain seq x y z
N MET A 1 -22.01 15.77 41.08
CA MET A 1 -23.05 15.64 40.05
C MET A 1 -22.89 16.80 39.08
N ASP A 2 -22.64 16.70 37.79
CA ASP A 2 -22.32 15.59 36.89
C ASP A 2 -21.57 16.25 35.73
N GLN A 3 -20.28 15.92 35.54
CA GLN A 3 -19.59 16.28 34.30
C GLN A 3 -19.77 15.11 33.35
N ASN A 4 -20.74 15.27 32.45
CA ASN A 4 -21.07 14.29 31.43
C ASN A 4 -19.94 14.21 30.40
N ALA A 5 -19.68 12.97 30.00
CA ALA A 5 -18.46 12.51 29.37
C ALA A 5 -18.24 13.07 27.96
N ASP A 6 -16.95 13.30 27.72
CA ASP A 6 -16.27 13.50 26.46
C ASP A 6 -16.58 12.34 25.48
N ALA A 7 -17.08 12.67 24.29
CA ALA A 7 -17.11 11.75 23.16
C ALA A 7 -16.82 12.53 21.87
N PRO A 8 -15.76 12.13 21.16
CA PRO A 8 -15.87 12.00 19.72
C PRO A 8 -15.71 10.53 19.32
N ALA A 9 -16.85 9.89 19.02
CA ALA A 9 -16.89 8.67 18.24
C ALA A 9 -16.52 9.00 16.79
N ASN A 10 -15.24 8.90 16.44
CA ASN A 10 -14.81 8.83 15.05
C ASN A 10 -13.62 7.88 14.93
N GLY A 11 -13.92 6.59 15.05
CA GLY A 11 -12.96 5.52 14.77
C GLY A 11 -12.71 5.42 13.27
N ALA A 12 -11.82 6.24 12.75
CA ALA A 12 -11.17 5.96 11.48
C ALA A 12 -10.62 4.52 11.53
N PRO A 13 -10.74 3.72 10.47
CA PRO A 13 -10.13 2.40 10.43
C PRO A 13 -8.64 2.55 10.76
N LYS A 14 -8.14 1.80 11.74
CA LYS A 14 -6.70 1.78 12.05
C LYS A 14 -5.98 1.25 10.82
N ASP A 15 -5.27 2.11 10.12
CA ASP A 15 -4.55 1.79 8.90
C ASP A 15 -3.45 0.76 9.19
N PHE A 16 -3.76 -0.52 8.99
CA PHE A 16 -2.78 -1.61 8.94
C PHE A 16 -1.69 -1.36 7.89
N THR A 17 -2.02 -0.53 6.91
CA THR A 17 -1.28 -0.22 5.69
C THR A 17 0.06 0.48 5.94
N SER A 18 0.28 1.10 7.11
CA SER A 18 1.54 1.79 7.44
C SER A 18 2.49 0.98 8.34
N ASP A 19 2.04 -0.13 8.92
CA ASP A 19 2.83 -0.89 9.87
C ASP A 19 3.59 -2.03 9.18
N SER A 20 4.90 -2.09 9.40
CA SER A 20 5.75 -3.18 8.90
C SER A 20 5.39 -4.51 9.58
N ALA A 21 5.74 -5.62 8.92
CA ALA A 21 5.41 -6.96 9.41
C ALA A 21 5.98 -7.22 10.82
N ASP A 22 7.12 -6.60 11.14
CA ASP A 22 7.75 -6.73 12.45
C ASP A 22 7.08 -5.84 13.52
N ALA A 23 6.57 -4.66 13.14
CA ALA A 23 5.75 -3.84 14.02
C ALA A 23 4.46 -4.59 14.43
N LEU A 24 3.82 -5.27 13.49
CA LEU A 24 2.62 -6.08 13.74
C LEU A 24 2.90 -7.28 14.65
N LYS A 25 4.02 -7.99 14.48
CA LYS A 25 4.44 -9.05 15.41
C LYS A 25 4.69 -8.50 16.83
N ALA A 26 5.31 -7.32 16.93
CA ALA A 26 5.53 -6.67 18.22
C ALA A 26 4.22 -6.25 18.90
N GLN A 27 3.20 -5.86 18.12
CA GLN A 27 1.85 -5.60 18.63
C GLN A 27 1.17 -6.89 19.09
N ALA A 28 1.22 -7.97 18.31
CA ALA A 28 0.66 -9.27 18.71
C ALA A 28 1.31 -9.81 20.00
N LYS A 29 2.63 -9.62 20.17
CA LYS A 29 3.33 -9.98 21.41
C LYS A 29 2.82 -9.17 22.62
N ARG A 30 2.62 -7.86 22.46
CA ARG A 30 2.04 -6.99 23.50
C ARG A 30 0.61 -7.39 23.84
N LEU A 31 -0.21 -7.68 22.82
CA LEU A 31 -1.58 -8.17 22.99
C LEU A 31 -1.60 -9.48 23.78
N ARG A 32 -0.73 -10.43 23.44
CA ARG A 32 -0.60 -11.69 24.18
C ARG A 32 -0.26 -11.47 25.66
N ALA A 33 0.68 -10.57 25.96
CA ALA A 33 1.04 -10.26 27.35
C ALA A 33 -0.14 -9.65 28.13
N ALA A 34 -0.90 -8.76 27.48
CA ALA A 34 -2.09 -8.15 28.08
C ALA A 34 -3.25 -9.13 28.29
N LEU A 35 -3.38 -10.16 27.42
CA LEU A 35 -4.35 -11.24 27.61
C LEU A 35 -3.93 -12.18 28.75
N ALA A 36 -2.63 -12.49 28.84
CA ALA A 36 -2.10 -13.29 29.93
C ALA A 36 -2.29 -12.64 31.31
N SER A 37 -2.17 -11.30 31.41
CA SER A 37 -2.45 -10.59 32.67
C SER A 37 -3.94 -10.60 33.08
N ARG A 38 -4.82 -11.06 32.20
CA ARG A 38 -6.26 -11.24 32.45
C ARG A 38 -6.65 -12.72 32.52
N ASP A 39 -5.68 -13.61 32.77
CA ASP A 39 -5.83 -15.07 32.78
C ASP A 39 -6.34 -15.68 31.46
N VAL A 40 -6.25 -14.95 30.35
CA VAL A 40 -6.57 -15.47 29.01
C VAL A 40 -5.29 -15.95 28.35
N SER A 41 -5.07 -17.26 28.38
CA SER A 41 -3.92 -17.88 27.71
C SER A 41 -4.17 -18.06 26.21
N VAL A 42 -3.30 -17.46 25.39
CA VAL A 42 -3.35 -17.59 23.92
C VAL A 42 -1.97 -18.01 23.42
N SER A 43 -1.94 -18.87 22.39
CA SER A 43 -0.70 -19.27 21.73
C SER A 43 -0.08 -18.09 20.94
N HIS A 44 1.18 -18.22 20.54
CA HIS A 44 1.83 -17.17 19.75
C HIS A 44 1.14 -16.97 18.40
N ALA A 45 0.85 -18.09 17.72
CA ALA A 45 0.08 -18.08 16.48
C ALA A 45 -1.31 -17.46 16.71
N GLY A 46 -2.01 -17.83 17.79
CA GLY A 46 -3.33 -17.27 18.12
C GLY A 46 -3.31 -15.75 18.33
N SER A 47 -2.24 -15.20 18.93
CA SER A 47 -2.10 -13.74 19.07
C SER A 47 -1.88 -13.02 17.74
N LEU A 48 -1.24 -13.67 16.75
CA LEU A 48 -1.06 -13.13 15.41
C LEU A 48 -2.38 -13.16 14.62
N GLU A 49 -3.14 -14.25 14.75
CA GLU A 49 -4.46 -14.38 14.12
C GLU A 49 -5.46 -13.34 14.66
N LEU A 50 -5.50 -13.16 15.99
CA LEU A 50 -6.35 -12.12 16.61
C LEU A 50 -5.96 -10.72 16.15
N MET A 51 -4.66 -10.47 15.97
CA MET A 51 -4.19 -9.20 15.44
C MET A 51 -4.70 -9.01 14.01
N ALA A 52 -4.51 -9.99 13.12
CA ALA A 52 -5.00 -9.96 11.74
C ALA A 52 -6.52 -9.72 11.66
N GLN A 53 -7.30 -10.43 12.47
CA GLN A 53 -8.76 -10.29 12.53
C GLN A 53 -9.19 -8.90 13.03
N SER A 54 -8.48 -8.32 14.00
CA SER A 54 -8.78 -6.96 14.49
C SER A 54 -8.56 -5.87 13.43
N TYR A 55 -7.73 -6.16 12.43
CA TYR A 55 -7.51 -5.33 11.24
C TYR A 55 -8.38 -5.74 10.04
N GLY A 56 -9.29 -6.71 10.21
CA GLY A 56 -10.24 -7.15 9.18
C GLY A 56 -9.70 -8.20 8.20
N PHE A 57 -8.51 -8.76 8.44
CA PHE A 57 -7.97 -9.86 7.64
C PHE A 57 -8.48 -11.22 8.12
N ARG A 58 -8.64 -12.15 7.17
CA ARG A 58 -9.11 -13.52 7.47
C ARG A 58 -8.11 -14.30 8.34
N ASP A 59 -6.82 -14.15 8.03
CA ASP A 59 -5.74 -14.84 8.72
C ASP A 59 -4.45 -14.02 8.68
N TRP A 60 -3.51 -14.38 9.56
CA TRP A 60 -2.20 -13.75 9.66
C TRP A 60 -1.38 -13.88 8.38
N ASN A 61 -1.51 -14.98 7.63
CA ASN A 61 -0.78 -15.16 6.37
C ASN A 61 -1.21 -14.14 5.31
N THR A 62 -2.50 -13.87 5.22
CA THR A 62 -3.09 -12.86 4.34
C THR A 62 -2.64 -11.46 4.75
N ALA A 63 -2.68 -11.18 6.05
CA ALA A 63 -2.19 -9.94 6.62
C ALA A 63 -0.70 -9.72 6.28
N LEU A 64 0.14 -10.75 6.48
CA LEU A 64 1.57 -10.71 6.17
C LEU A 64 1.85 -10.55 4.67
N ALA A 65 1.08 -11.19 3.79
CA ALA A 65 1.22 -11.03 2.35
C ALA A 65 0.90 -9.60 1.90
N MET A 66 -0.13 -8.98 2.46
CA MET A 66 -0.47 -7.58 2.24
C MET A 66 0.60 -6.64 2.79
N THR A 67 1.08 -6.88 4.01
CA THR A 67 2.16 -6.07 4.60
C THR A 67 3.46 -6.22 3.84
N ARG A 68 3.82 -7.39 3.31
CA ARG A 68 5.05 -7.57 2.52
C ARG A 68 4.97 -6.87 1.16
N ARG A 69 3.81 -6.91 0.51
CA ARG A 69 3.54 -6.10 -0.68
C ARG A 69 3.68 -4.60 -0.37
N ASN A 70 3.33 -4.19 0.84
CA ASN A 70 3.47 -2.82 1.29
C ASN A 70 4.88 -2.49 1.84
N ALA A 71 5.64 -3.43 2.41
CA ALA A 71 6.95 -3.14 3.01
C ALA A 71 8.05 -2.89 1.97
N ALA A 72 7.80 -3.26 0.71
CA ALA A 72 8.58 -2.79 -0.44
C ALA A 72 8.18 -1.37 -0.87
N SER A 73 7.23 -0.71 -0.20
CA SER A 73 6.77 0.63 -0.58
C SER A 73 7.88 1.64 -0.43
N ILE A 74 8.48 1.95 -1.56
CA ILE A 74 9.27 3.15 -1.77
C ILE A 74 8.36 4.37 -1.59
N GLY A 75 8.87 5.40 -0.92
CA GLY A 75 8.18 6.69 -0.86
C GLY A 75 8.43 7.50 -2.13
N VAL A 76 7.53 8.42 -2.45
CA VAL A 76 7.69 9.37 -3.58
C VAL A 76 9.00 10.16 -3.51
N ALA A 77 9.58 10.31 -2.32
CA ALA A 77 10.87 10.96 -2.10
C ALA A 77 12.06 10.16 -2.67
N ASP A 78 11.97 8.84 -2.77
CA ASP A 78 13.05 8.02 -3.33
C ASP A 78 12.97 7.92 -4.85
N LEU A 79 11.82 8.29 -5.43
CA LEU A 79 11.61 8.39 -6.88
C LEU A 79 12.39 9.59 -7.44
N GLY A 80 13.45 9.29 -8.18
CA GLY A 80 14.25 10.27 -8.89
C GLY A 80 14.15 10.09 -10.39
N ILE A 81 14.20 11.19 -11.15
CA ILE A 81 14.31 11.15 -12.61
C ILE A 81 15.57 10.34 -12.98
N GLY A 82 15.42 9.43 -13.94
CA GLY A 82 16.48 8.53 -14.39
C GLY A 82 16.63 7.24 -13.57
N LYS A 83 15.99 7.13 -12.39
CA LYS A 83 15.99 5.88 -11.61
C LYS A 83 15.16 4.80 -12.29
N ARG A 84 15.56 3.55 -12.06
CA ARG A 84 14.80 2.37 -12.49
C ARG A 84 13.66 2.11 -11.52
N PHE A 85 12.59 1.53 -12.03
CA PHE A 85 11.45 1.09 -11.23
C PHE A 85 10.95 -0.26 -11.75
N ALA A 86 10.33 -1.04 -10.87
CA ALA A 86 9.45 -2.15 -11.20
C ALA A 86 8.03 -1.80 -10.78
N GLY A 87 7.04 -2.58 -11.17
CA GLY A 87 5.69 -2.31 -10.71
C GLY A 87 4.68 -3.12 -11.46
N SER A 88 3.42 -2.69 -11.33
CA SER A 88 2.34 -3.28 -12.10
C SER A 88 1.49 -2.21 -12.76
N TYR A 89 1.19 -2.42 -14.03
CA TYR A 89 0.30 -1.58 -14.82
C TYR A 89 -0.81 -2.44 -15.41
N LEU A 90 -2.06 -2.16 -15.03
CA LEU A 90 -3.24 -2.89 -15.52
C LEU A 90 -3.12 -4.42 -15.35
N GLY A 91 -2.42 -4.89 -14.30
CA GLY A 91 -2.20 -6.31 -14.02
C GLY A 91 -0.97 -6.93 -14.68
N HIS A 92 -0.25 -6.20 -15.54
CA HIS A 92 1.03 -6.62 -16.10
C HIS A 92 2.17 -6.16 -15.22
N ALA A 93 3.12 -7.05 -14.92
CA ALA A 93 4.39 -6.65 -14.31
C ALA A 93 5.20 -5.81 -15.31
N VAL A 94 5.66 -4.65 -14.89
CA VAL A 94 6.38 -3.70 -15.74
C VAL A 94 7.67 -3.25 -15.08
N THR A 95 8.70 -3.01 -15.90
CA THR A 95 9.96 -2.39 -15.47
C THR A 95 10.30 -1.25 -16.41
N GLY A 96 11.00 -0.25 -15.90
CA GLY A 96 11.40 0.87 -16.73
C GLY A 96 12.23 1.91 -15.99
N LYS A 97 12.26 3.12 -16.56
CA LYS A 97 12.89 4.31 -16.00
C LYS A 97 11.90 5.43 -15.76
N ILE A 98 12.09 6.17 -14.69
CA ILE A 98 11.30 7.36 -14.37
C ILE A 98 11.80 8.52 -15.23
N LEU A 99 10.90 9.13 -15.98
CA LEU A 99 11.20 10.29 -16.83
C LEU A 99 10.86 11.60 -16.13
N GLY A 100 9.82 11.62 -15.30
CA GLY A 100 9.34 12.83 -14.67
C GLY A 100 8.45 12.54 -13.47
N LEU A 101 8.51 13.44 -12.50
CA LEU A 101 7.64 13.44 -11.34
C LEU A 101 7.19 14.88 -11.11
N THR A 102 5.88 15.11 -11.12
CA THR A 102 5.29 16.44 -11.01
C THR A 102 4.19 16.42 -9.96
N GLY A 103 4.23 17.36 -9.01
CA GLY A 103 3.13 17.55 -8.05
C GLY A 103 1.85 17.98 -8.75
N THR A 104 0.70 17.51 -8.29
CA THR A 104 -0.60 17.99 -8.77
C THR A 104 -1.18 19.03 -7.79
N PRO A 105 -2.22 19.79 -8.20
CA PRO A 105 -2.91 20.71 -7.29
C PRO A 105 -3.54 20.02 -6.07
N VAL A 106 -3.79 18.71 -6.15
CA VAL A 106 -4.25 17.90 -5.02
C VAL A 106 -3.04 17.47 -4.20
N GLY A 107 -2.96 17.97 -2.98
CA GLY A 107 -1.86 17.67 -2.06
C GLY A 107 -1.69 16.17 -1.85
N GLY A 108 -0.45 15.68 -1.92
CA GLY A 108 -0.13 14.26 -1.77
C GLY A 108 -0.37 13.40 -3.02
N VAL A 109 -0.81 13.99 -4.12
CA VAL A 109 -0.96 13.31 -5.43
C VAL A 109 0.10 13.84 -6.40
N TYR A 110 0.84 12.90 -6.99
CA TYR A 110 1.93 13.16 -7.92
C TYR A 110 1.63 12.51 -9.25
N ARG A 111 1.92 13.21 -10.34
CA ARG A 111 1.92 12.65 -11.69
C ARG A 111 3.32 12.15 -11.99
N ILE A 112 3.43 10.85 -12.22
CA ILE A 112 4.67 10.20 -12.63
C ILE A 112 4.61 9.88 -14.12
N GLU A 113 5.68 10.20 -14.83
CA GLU A 113 5.92 9.77 -16.20
C GLU A 113 7.06 8.76 -16.24
N VAL A 114 6.83 7.64 -16.88
CA VAL A 114 7.79 6.55 -16.95
C VAL A 114 7.94 6.01 -18.37
N HIS A 115 9.12 5.46 -18.65
CA HIS A 115 9.45 4.75 -19.86
C HIS A 115 9.67 3.28 -19.52
N LEU A 116 8.80 2.41 -20.01
CA LEU A 116 8.89 0.96 -19.85
C LEU A 116 9.99 0.41 -20.75
N ASP A 117 10.80 -0.50 -20.23
CA ASP A 117 11.84 -1.17 -21.03
C ASP A 117 11.20 -1.99 -22.17
N HIS A 118 10.06 -2.63 -21.88
CA HIS A 118 9.27 -3.39 -22.85
C HIS A 118 7.92 -2.69 -23.11
N PRO A 119 7.48 -2.55 -24.38
CA PRO A 119 6.14 -2.05 -24.69
C PRO A 119 5.09 -2.95 -24.06
N VAL A 120 4.14 -2.36 -23.35
CA VAL A 120 2.98 -3.08 -22.78
C VAL A 120 1.75 -2.76 -23.61
N ASP A 121 0.98 -3.79 -23.93
CA ASP A 121 -0.34 -3.60 -24.55
C ASP A 121 -1.30 -3.06 -23.48
N VAL A 122 -1.79 -1.84 -23.67
CA VAL A 122 -2.70 -1.20 -22.71
C VAL A 122 -4.16 -1.39 -23.08
N VAL A 123 -4.45 -2.17 -24.12
CA VAL A 123 -5.79 -2.41 -24.63
C VAL A 123 -6.22 -3.82 -24.26
N ALA A 124 -7.34 -3.94 -23.54
CA ALA A 124 -7.88 -5.24 -23.12
C ALA A 124 -8.58 -6.02 -24.26
N SER A 125 -8.68 -5.45 -25.46
CA SER A 125 -9.43 -5.99 -26.60
C SER A 125 -8.62 -6.97 -27.43
N LYS A 126 -9.19 -8.13 -27.76
CA LYS A 126 -8.54 -9.17 -28.60
C LYS A 126 -8.28 -8.77 -30.06
N HIS A 127 -8.87 -7.68 -30.53
CA HIS A 127 -8.82 -7.25 -31.93
C HIS A 127 -7.98 -5.98 -32.16
N PHE A 128 -7.44 -5.38 -31.09
CA PHE A 128 -6.73 -4.11 -31.19
C PHE A 128 -5.63 -4.04 -30.15
N SER A 129 -4.38 -3.91 -30.61
CA SER A 129 -3.24 -3.74 -29.73
C SER A 129 -2.84 -2.26 -29.65
N GLY A 130 -2.68 -1.77 -28.42
CA GLY A 130 -2.21 -0.43 -28.14
C GLY A 130 -0.94 -0.49 -27.32
N TYR A 131 0.19 -0.82 -27.95
CA TYR A 131 1.46 -0.83 -27.24
C TYR A 131 1.85 0.59 -26.78
N ARG A 132 2.17 0.71 -25.48
CA ARG A 132 2.71 1.93 -24.88
C ARG A 132 3.99 1.59 -24.15
N GLN A 133 5.06 2.28 -24.51
CA GLN A 133 6.30 2.31 -23.72
C GLN A 133 6.34 3.49 -22.77
N ARG A 134 5.78 4.64 -23.17
CA ARG A 134 5.70 5.81 -22.29
C ARG A 134 4.31 5.90 -21.71
N ILE A 135 4.23 5.84 -20.39
CA ILE A 135 2.97 5.94 -19.65
C ILE A 135 3.09 7.03 -18.59
N ALA A 136 1.97 7.70 -18.34
CA ALA A 136 1.83 8.64 -17.25
C ALA A 136 0.72 8.16 -16.34
N SER A 137 0.98 8.15 -15.04
CA SER A 137 0.01 7.75 -14.01
C SER A 137 0.04 8.75 -12.87
N ARG A 138 -1.00 8.71 -12.03
CA ARG A 138 -1.02 9.43 -10.77
C ARG A 138 -0.78 8.45 -9.63
N ILE A 139 0.10 8.83 -8.73
CA ILE A 139 0.46 8.06 -7.55
C ILE A 139 0.38 8.93 -6.29
N ASN A 140 0.12 8.32 -5.13
CA ASN A 140 0.25 8.99 -3.85
C ASN A 140 1.72 9.00 -3.38
N LYS A 141 1.94 9.56 -2.18
CA LYS A 141 3.25 9.54 -1.49
C LYS A 141 3.82 8.12 -1.25
N ASP A 142 2.94 7.11 -1.23
CA ASP A 142 3.26 5.70 -0.99
C ASP A 142 3.41 4.92 -2.32
N CYS A 143 3.51 5.63 -3.45
CA CYS A 143 3.68 5.09 -4.81
C CYS A 143 2.53 4.20 -5.33
N GLU A 144 1.34 4.34 -4.76
CA GLU A 144 0.15 3.62 -5.14
C GLU A 144 -0.71 4.42 -6.12
N PRO A 145 -1.40 3.76 -7.06
CA PRO A 145 -2.19 4.45 -8.06
C PRO A 145 -3.41 5.14 -7.43
N VAL A 146 -3.57 6.41 -7.76
CA VAL A 146 -4.68 7.24 -7.29
C VAL A 146 -5.36 7.96 -8.45
N LEU A 147 -6.65 8.23 -8.27
CA LEU A 147 -7.42 9.08 -9.15
C LEU A 147 -7.00 10.55 -8.99
N ALA A 148 -7.51 11.42 -9.87
CA ALA A 148 -7.31 12.86 -9.74
C ALA A 148 -7.86 13.41 -8.41
N SER A 149 -8.82 12.72 -7.79
CA SER A 149 -9.37 13.06 -6.47
C SER A 149 -8.50 12.60 -5.29
N GLY A 150 -7.39 11.90 -5.53
CA GLY A 150 -6.53 11.33 -4.48
C GLY A 150 -7.01 10.03 -3.86
N GLN A 151 -8.20 9.55 -4.25
CA GLN A 151 -8.69 8.21 -3.86
C GLN A 151 -7.95 7.11 -4.64
N ARG A 152 -7.76 5.93 -4.03
CA ARG A 152 -7.19 4.77 -4.73
C ARG A 152 -7.98 4.47 -6.00
N GLY A 153 -7.26 4.22 -7.09
CA GLY A 153 -7.86 3.94 -8.39
C GLY A 153 -7.05 2.97 -9.22
N PRO A 154 -7.62 2.47 -10.33
CA PRO A 154 -6.84 1.71 -11.29
C PRO A 154 -5.75 2.60 -11.91
N GLY A 155 -4.54 2.06 -12.03
CA GLY A 155 -3.40 2.81 -12.57
C GLY A 155 -2.09 2.06 -12.43
N LEU A 156 -0.99 2.79 -12.58
CA LEU A 156 0.36 2.26 -12.34
C LEU A 156 0.66 2.24 -10.86
N SER A 157 0.96 1.06 -10.33
CA SER A 157 1.68 0.93 -9.07
C SER A 157 3.17 0.89 -9.39
N VAL A 158 3.92 1.73 -8.69
CA VAL A 158 5.37 1.87 -8.85
C VAL A 158 6.04 1.29 -7.61
N ASP A 159 7.01 0.43 -7.85
CA ASP A 159 7.91 -0.18 -6.89
C ASP A 159 9.35 0.08 -7.39
N LEU A 160 10.38 0.05 -6.55
CA LEU A 160 11.75 0.29 -6.99
C LEU A 160 12.51 -1.04 -7.04
N LEU A 161 13.11 -1.33 -8.19
CA LEU A 161 14.16 -2.34 -8.27
C LEU A 161 15.40 -1.71 -7.62
N LEU A 162 15.69 -2.12 -6.39
CA LEU A 162 16.99 -1.92 -5.74
C LEU A 162 18.09 -2.65 -6.50
#